data_AF-A0A852ZEH8-F1
#
_entry.id   AF-A0A852ZEH8-F1
#
_cell.length_a   1.000
_cell.length_b   1.000
_cell.length_c   1.000
_cell.angle_alpha   90.00
_cell.angle_beta   90.00
_cell.angle_gamma   90.00
#
_symmetry.space_group_name_H-M   'P 1'
#
loop_
_entity.id
_entity.type
_entity.pdbx_description
1 polymer ?
#
loop_
_entity_poly.entity_id
_entity_poly.type
_entity_poly.pdbx_seq_one_letter_code
_entity_poly.pdbx_strand_id
1 'polypeptide(L)'
;MTDRKPRPRKPARVTTGRDGRGPGGDGAAGGVIGSGVTGAGGALTGVSRSGLADQLAERLLDEIVEGVYPPDSRLPPEPVLAERAGVSRLTLREAIKDLRQRGVLRVQQGRGTFVNQPDTWAPFDSTVLNARALLESGYELAHELTELRRIVERGIAELAAVRRADEDLDRMEAAVATMREAWAAQDLDTFSSADVDFHDALLRAAGNAFALTLFHSVDGALRSVRRRTVEENAELAERAIDYHAKIMSAVRRKARRSAGVLMDEHLQETEDFTAALAAASSAARARAAEDDARTRRRA
;
A
#
# COMPACT_ATOMS: atom_id res chain seq x y z
N MET A 1 62.25 11.89 43.97
CA MET A 1 63.49 12.23 43.24
C MET A 1 63.51 11.37 41.99
N THR A 2 63.41 11.83 40.76
CA THR A 2 63.42 13.18 40.17
C THR A 2 62.59 13.15 38.88
N ASP A 3 61.70 14.12 38.78
CA ASP A 3 60.82 14.50 37.68
C ASP A 3 61.61 15.20 36.55
N ARG A 4 61.30 14.93 35.28
CA ARG A 4 61.77 15.73 34.13
C ARG A 4 60.65 15.88 33.09
N LYS A 5 59.90 16.97 33.22
CA LYS A 5 58.98 17.53 32.22
C LYS A 5 59.70 18.09 30.97
N PRO A 6 59.01 18.16 29.81
CA PRO A 6 59.53 18.63 28.53
C PRO A 6 59.44 20.15 28.34
N ARG A 7 60.26 20.71 27.44
CA ARG A 7 60.22 22.13 27.03
C ARG A 7 59.60 22.32 25.63
N PRO A 8 58.83 23.40 25.39
CA PRO A 8 58.19 23.69 24.09
C PRO A 8 58.99 24.69 23.24
N ARG A 9 58.78 24.69 21.91
CA ARG A 9 59.11 25.83 21.03
C ARG A 9 57.96 26.15 20.06
N LYS A 10 57.78 27.46 19.88
CA LYS A 10 56.69 28.23 19.23
C LYS A 10 56.95 28.46 17.72
N PRO A 11 56.00 29.07 16.97
CA PRO A 11 55.79 28.87 15.52
C PRO A 11 56.40 29.98 14.64
N ALA A 12 56.39 29.78 13.32
CA ALA A 12 56.63 30.81 12.31
C ALA A 12 55.53 30.80 11.22
N ARG A 13 55.14 31.99 10.77
CA ARG A 13 54.02 32.30 9.85
C ARG A 13 54.53 33.30 8.80
N VAL A 14 53.90 33.28 7.60
CA VAL A 14 53.88 34.31 6.51
C VAL A 14 55.21 34.40 5.73
N THR A 15 55.29 34.44 4.38
CA THR A 15 54.73 35.40 3.41
C THR A 15 54.80 34.96 1.94
N THR A 16 53.68 35.17 1.22
CA THR A 16 53.49 35.77 -0.13
C THR A 16 54.60 35.76 -1.20
N GLY A 17 54.20 35.46 -2.45
CA GLY A 17 54.95 35.87 -3.66
C GLY A 17 54.26 35.43 -4.97
N ARG A 18 53.72 36.41 -5.70
CA ARG A 18 53.03 36.35 -6.99
C ARG A 18 54.02 36.72 -8.12
N ASP A 19 53.62 36.43 -9.36
CA ASP A 19 54.16 36.90 -10.66
C ASP A 19 55.35 36.08 -11.22
N GLY A 20 55.44 35.69 -12.49
CA GLY A 20 54.56 35.86 -13.64
C GLY A 20 55.30 35.47 -14.95
N ARG A 21 54.53 34.89 -15.89
CA ARG A 21 54.52 35.18 -17.35
C ARG A 21 55.64 34.64 -18.29
N GLY A 22 55.32 33.52 -18.97
CA GLY A 22 55.39 33.24 -20.44
C GLY A 22 56.73 33.25 -21.19
N PRO A 23 56.79 32.93 -22.52
CA PRO A 23 55.68 32.57 -23.45
C PRO A 23 55.97 31.47 -24.53
N GLY A 24 54.91 31.12 -25.29
CA GLY A 24 54.91 30.68 -26.71
C GLY A 24 55.12 29.18 -26.98
N GLY A 25 54.41 28.46 -27.84
CA GLY A 25 53.33 28.64 -28.85
C GLY A 25 52.99 27.19 -29.33
N ASP A 26 52.10 26.84 -30.24
CA ASP A 26 51.17 27.52 -31.15
C ASP A 26 50.31 26.41 -31.82
N GLY A 27 49.13 26.76 -32.36
CA GLY A 27 48.40 25.98 -33.38
C GLY A 27 47.15 25.20 -32.89
N ALA A 28 45.93 25.75 -33.02
CA ALA A 28 45.05 25.74 -34.21
C ALA A 28 44.16 24.45 -34.27
N ALA A 29 42.86 24.43 -34.63
CA ALA A 29 41.87 25.41 -35.05
C ALA A 29 40.47 24.73 -35.10
N GLY A 30 39.40 25.53 -35.15
CA GLY A 30 38.05 25.18 -35.64
C GLY A 30 37.00 24.98 -34.54
N GLY A 31 35.82 25.58 -34.53
CA GLY A 31 35.11 26.44 -35.48
C GLY A 31 33.70 26.69 -34.90
N VAL A 32 33.20 27.91 -35.08
CA VAL A 32 31.97 28.49 -34.51
C VAL A 32 30.76 28.15 -35.38
N ILE A 33 29.58 27.86 -34.80
CA ILE A 33 28.27 28.53 -35.01
C ILE A 33 27.11 27.71 -34.40
N GLY A 34 26.22 28.42 -33.69
CA GLY A 34 25.11 27.83 -32.95
C GLY A 34 23.83 27.58 -33.73
N SER A 35 22.88 26.97 -33.06
CA SER A 35 21.45 27.18 -33.27
C SER A 35 20.71 26.80 -32.00
N GLY A 36 19.81 27.70 -31.59
CA GLY A 36 19.15 27.69 -30.31
C GLY A 36 18.20 26.52 -30.11
N VAL A 37 18.13 26.05 -28.87
CA VAL A 37 16.98 25.32 -28.37
C VAL A 37 16.08 26.33 -27.66
N THR A 38 15.38 27.13 -28.46
CA THR A 38 14.13 27.75 -28.02
C THR A 38 13.03 26.71 -28.18
N GLY A 39 12.67 26.08 -27.06
CA GLY A 39 11.55 25.15 -26.95
C GLY A 39 10.80 25.38 -25.65
N ALA A 40 10.39 26.62 -25.39
CA ALA A 40 9.30 26.90 -24.47
C ALA A 40 7.99 26.70 -25.24
N GLY A 41 7.17 25.73 -24.81
CA GLY A 41 5.83 25.48 -25.36
C GLY A 41 5.39 24.03 -25.11
N GLY A 42 4.55 23.70 -24.14
CA GLY A 42 3.75 24.55 -23.28
C GLY A 42 3.49 23.91 -21.92
N ALA A 43 3.15 24.76 -20.96
CA ALA A 43 2.67 24.34 -19.65
C ALA A 43 1.46 23.42 -19.80
N LEU A 44 1.41 22.33 -19.03
CA LEU A 44 0.19 21.56 -18.79
C LEU A 44 -0.84 22.52 -18.16
N THR A 45 -1.64 23.15 -19.00
CA THR A 45 -2.67 24.11 -18.60
C THR A 45 -4.02 23.54 -18.99
N GLY A 46 -4.73 23.06 -17.96
CA GLY A 46 -6.01 22.38 -18.04
C GLY A 46 -6.07 21.25 -17.03
N VAL A 47 -6.32 21.56 -15.75
CA VAL A 47 -6.75 20.53 -14.79
C VAL A 47 -8.02 19.89 -15.36
N SER A 48 -7.94 18.59 -15.59
CA SER A 48 -8.71 17.82 -16.55
C SER A 48 -10.15 17.58 -16.11
N ARG A 49 -11.07 17.48 -17.09
CA ARG A 49 -12.39 16.86 -16.93
C ARG A 49 -12.34 15.41 -16.41
N SER A 50 -11.16 14.79 -16.31
CA SER A 50 -10.97 13.46 -15.73
C SER A 50 -11.39 13.45 -14.26
N GLY A 51 -11.05 14.47 -13.48
CA GLY A 51 -11.34 14.46 -12.04
C GLY A 51 -12.83 14.33 -11.70
N LEU A 52 -13.73 14.89 -12.52
CA LEU A 52 -15.18 14.74 -12.29
C LEU A 52 -15.69 13.35 -12.69
N ALA A 53 -15.10 12.74 -13.74
CA ALA A 53 -15.44 11.38 -14.12
C ALA A 53 -14.90 10.37 -13.09
N ASP A 54 -13.69 10.61 -12.57
CA ASP A 54 -13.04 9.79 -11.54
C ASP A 54 -13.86 9.86 -10.23
N GLN A 55 -14.22 11.05 -9.76
CA GLN A 55 -15.10 11.25 -8.59
C GLN A 55 -16.46 10.58 -8.78
N LEU A 56 -17.02 10.61 -9.99
CA LEU A 56 -18.29 9.95 -10.28
C LEU A 56 -18.15 8.42 -10.29
N ALA A 57 -17.01 7.89 -10.77
CA ALA A 57 -16.72 6.46 -10.72
C ALA A 57 -16.58 5.97 -9.27
N GLU A 58 -15.85 6.71 -8.43
CA GLU A 58 -15.74 6.45 -7.00
C GLU A 58 -17.11 6.49 -6.32
N ARG A 59 -17.91 7.53 -6.58
CA ARG A 59 -19.26 7.63 -6.00
C ARG A 59 -20.19 6.49 -6.41
N LEU A 60 -20.12 6.07 -7.67
CA LEU A 60 -20.90 4.92 -8.16
C LEU A 60 -20.41 3.61 -7.54
N LEU A 61 -19.10 3.47 -7.30
CA LEU A 61 -18.54 2.32 -6.58
C LEU A 61 -19.02 2.30 -5.13
N ASP A 62 -19.05 3.45 -4.44
CA ASP A 62 -19.60 3.56 -3.09
C ASP A 62 -21.07 3.13 -3.05
N GLU A 63 -21.91 3.61 -3.98
CA GLU A 63 -23.32 3.19 -4.08
C GLU A 63 -23.47 1.67 -4.32
N ILE A 64 -22.54 1.05 -5.07
CA ILE A 64 -22.50 -0.40 -5.25
C ILE A 64 -22.16 -1.10 -3.92
N VAL A 65 -21.17 -0.60 -3.19
CA VAL A 65 -20.73 -1.14 -1.90
C VAL A 65 -21.79 -1.00 -0.82
N GLU A 66 -22.50 0.13 -0.80
CA GLU A 66 -23.64 0.40 0.10
C GLU A 66 -24.89 -0.41 -0.25
N GLY A 67 -24.86 -1.21 -1.33
CA GLY A 67 -25.95 -2.09 -1.73
C GLY A 67 -27.09 -1.39 -2.48
N VAL A 68 -26.93 -0.12 -2.88
CA VAL A 68 -27.89 0.58 -3.77
C VAL A 68 -27.98 -0.16 -5.11
N TYR A 69 -26.84 -0.65 -5.59
CA TYR A 69 -26.72 -1.48 -6.78
C TYR A 69 -26.02 -2.80 -6.44
N PRO A 70 -26.77 -3.82 -5.96
CA PRO A 70 -26.16 -5.07 -5.58
C PRO A 70 -25.57 -5.82 -6.79
N PRO A 71 -24.65 -6.78 -6.58
CA PRO A 71 -24.12 -7.63 -7.64
C PRO A 71 -25.23 -8.23 -8.51
N ASP A 72 -24.97 -8.33 -9.81
CA ASP A 72 -25.91 -8.76 -10.86
C ASP A 72 -27.14 -7.88 -11.09
N SER A 73 -27.32 -6.81 -10.31
CA SER A 73 -28.36 -5.83 -10.60
C SER A 73 -28.03 -4.98 -11.82
N ARG A 74 -29.07 -4.45 -12.46
CA ARG A 74 -28.97 -3.55 -13.60
C ARG A 74 -28.93 -2.11 -13.10
N LEU A 75 -27.93 -1.35 -13.56
CA LEU A 75 -27.90 0.09 -13.34
C LEU A 75 -29.03 0.81 -14.10
N PRO A 76 -29.55 1.94 -13.57
CA PRO A 76 -30.45 2.79 -14.34
C PRO A 76 -29.84 3.22 -15.69
N PRO A 77 -30.66 3.53 -16.71
CA PRO A 77 -30.16 3.99 -17.99
C PRO A 77 -29.23 5.21 -17.85
N GLU A 78 -28.19 5.31 -18.69
CA GLU A 78 -27.22 6.41 -18.64
C GLU A 78 -27.85 7.82 -18.57
N PRO A 79 -28.90 8.16 -19.33
CA PRO A 79 -29.51 9.48 -19.23
C PRO A 79 -30.05 9.79 -17.83
N VAL A 80 -30.62 8.78 -17.15
CA VAL A 80 -31.19 8.90 -15.81
C VAL A 80 -30.09 9.07 -14.76
N LEU A 81 -29.01 8.29 -14.87
CA LEU A 81 -27.85 8.43 -13.99
C LEU A 81 -27.17 9.79 -14.15
N ALA A 82 -27.03 10.28 -15.39
CA ALA A 82 -26.40 11.57 -15.66
C ALA A 82 -27.21 12.73 -15.07
N GLU A 83 -28.54 12.67 -15.19
CA GLU A 83 -29.46 13.63 -14.59
C GLU A 83 -29.40 13.60 -13.06
N ARG A 84 -29.46 12.41 -12.45
CA ARG A 84 -29.37 12.24 -10.99
C ARG A 84 -28.05 12.75 -10.41
N ALA A 85 -26.95 12.52 -11.11
CA ALA A 85 -25.62 12.97 -10.69
C ALA A 85 -25.34 14.44 -11.07
N GLY A 86 -26.22 15.11 -11.83
CA GLY A 86 -26.02 16.49 -12.26
C GLY A 86 -24.83 16.68 -13.21
N VAL A 87 -24.46 15.64 -13.98
CA VAL A 87 -23.29 15.65 -14.87
C VAL A 87 -23.68 15.52 -16.34
N SER A 88 -22.74 15.81 -17.24
CA SER A 88 -22.91 15.53 -18.66
C SER A 88 -22.95 14.01 -18.93
N ARG A 89 -23.68 13.60 -19.96
CA ARG A 89 -23.70 12.20 -20.42
C ARG A 89 -22.31 11.68 -20.80
N LEU A 90 -21.43 12.57 -21.29
CA LEU A 90 -20.05 12.21 -21.63
C LEU A 90 -19.25 11.86 -20.36
N THR A 91 -19.38 12.68 -19.30
CA THR A 91 -18.74 12.44 -18.01
C THR A 91 -19.18 11.10 -17.40
N LEU A 92 -20.49 10.82 -17.41
CA LEU A 92 -21.01 9.54 -16.94
C LEU A 92 -20.44 8.36 -17.73
N ARG A 93 -20.34 8.49 -19.07
CA ARG A 93 -19.80 7.42 -19.91
C ARG A 93 -18.34 7.12 -19.61
N GLU A 94 -17.52 8.13 -19.33
CA GLU A 94 -16.14 7.91 -18.91
C GLU A 94 -16.08 7.23 -17.53
N ALA A 95 -16.91 7.62 -16.56
CA ALA A 95 -16.99 6.96 -15.26
C ALA A 95 -17.41 5.48 -15.39
N ILE A 96 -18.45 5.18 -16.18
CA ILE A 96 -18.88 3.80 -16.45
C ILE A 96 -17.78 3.02 -17.17
N LYS A 97 -17.08 3.64 -18.12
CA LYS A 97 -15.98 3.00 -18.85
C LYS A 97 -14.82 2.65 -17.93
N ASP A 98 -14.46 3.52 -17.00
CA ASP A 98 -13.46 3.24 -15.96
C ASP A 98 -13.87 2.05 -15.08
N LEU A 99 -15.08 2.08 -14.50
CA LEU A 99 -15.59 0.96 -13.69
C LEU A 99 -15.70 -0.37 -14.48
N ARG A 100 -15.91 -0.31 -15.79
CA ARG A 100 -15.83 -1.50 -16.66
C ARG A 100 -14.41 -2.01 -16.84
N GLN A 101 -13.42 -1.13 -16.98
CA GLN A 101 -12.01 -1.51 -17.08
C GLN A 101 -11.53 -2.15 -15.78
N ARG A 102 -12.02 -1.66 -14.64
CA ARG A 102 -11.78 -2.24 -13.30
C ARG A 102 -12.60 -3.51 -13.02
N GLY A 103 -13.42 -3.97 -13.97
CA GLY A 103 -14.22 -5.18 -13.84
C GLY A 103 -15.44 -5.05 -12.92
N VAL A 104 -15.72 -3.87 -12.36
CA VAL A 104 -16.87 -3.61 -11.48
C VAL A 104 -18.19 -3.69 -12.25
N LEU A 105 -18.20 -3.23 -13.50
CA LEU A 105 -19.38 -3.21 -14.36
C LEU A 105 -19.20 -4.04 -15.63
N ARG A 106 -20.30 -4.64 -16.11
CA ARG A 106 -20.39 -5.25 -17.45
C ARG A 106 -21.51 -4.64 -18.26
N VAL A 107 -21.31 -4.51 -19.57
CA VAL A 107 -22.36 -4.09 -20.50
C VAL A 107 -22.88 -5.32 -21.22
N GLN A 108 -24.20 -5.53 -21.18
CA GLN A 108 -24.88 -6.51 -22.00
C GLN A 108 -25.63 -5.78 -23.10
N GLN A 109 -25.23 -6.01 -24.36
CA GLN A 109 -25.84 -5.34 -25.52
C GLN A 109 -27.36 -5.51 -25.52
N GLY A 110 -28.08 -4.41 -25.72
CA GLY A 110 -29.55 -4.36 -25.70
C GLY A 110 -30.20 -4.55 -24.32
N ARG A 111 -29.45 -4.95 -23.29
CA ARG A 111 -29.98 -5.23 -21.94
C ARG A 111 -29.57 -4.20 -20.89
N GLY A 112 -28.45 -3.51 -21.09
CA GLY A 112 -27.98 -2.43 -20.20
C GLY A 112 -26.65 -2.75 -19.50
N THR A 113 -26.34 -1.96 -18.48
CA THR A 113 -25.13 -2.11 -17.66
C THR A 113 -25.49 -2.81 -16.36
N PHE A 114 -24.67 -3.77 -15.95
CA PHE A 114 -24.89 -4.60 -14.77
C PHE A 114 -23.65 -4.58 -13.87
N VAL A 115 -23.88 -4.72 -12.57
CA VAL A 115 -22.80 -4.87 -11.57
C VAL A 115 -22.27 -6.30 -11.62
N ASN A 116 -20.95 -6.45 -11.69
CA ASN A 116 -20.28 -7.74 -11.63
C ASN A 116 -20.12 -8.24 -10.18
N GLN A 117 -19.91 -9.54 -10.05
CA GLN A 117 -19.56 -10.13 -8.76
C GLN A 117 -18.18 -9.64 -8.28
N PRO A 118 -17.99 -9.36 -6.97
CA PRO A 118 -16.76 -8.77 -6.43
C PRO A 118 -15.47 -9.56 -6.70
N ASP A 119 -15.57 -10.88 -6.86
CA ASP A 119 -14.46 -11.79 -7.20
C ASP A 119 -13.88 -11.53 -8.60
N THR A 120 -14.67 -10.91 -9.49
CA THR A 120 -14.24 -10.55 -10.85
C THR A 120 -13.66 -9.15 -10.96
N TRP A 121 -13.72 -8.35 -9.89
CA TRP A 121 -13.19 -7.00 -9.90
C TRP A 121 -11.65 -7.03 -9.90
N ALA A 122 -11.02 -5.98 -10.42
CA ALA A 122 -9.56 -5.89 -10.54
C ALA A 122 -8.87 -6.13 -9.18
N PRO A 123 -8.11 -7.23 -9.02
CA PRO A 123 -7.67 -7.69 -7.69
C PRO A 123 -6.52 -6.89 -7.08
N PHE A 124 -5.89 -5.98 -7.84
CA PHE A 124 -4.78 -5.12 -7.39
C PHE A 124 -5.04 -3.64 -7.68
N ASP A 125 -6.27 -3.27 -8.02
CA ASP A 125 -6.68 -1.87 -8.00
C ASP A 125 -7.01 -1.50 -6.55
N SER A 126 -6.28 -0.52 -5.99
CA SER A 126 -6.40 -0.16 -4.58
C SER A 126 -7.78 0.36 -4.21
N THR A 127 -8.45 1.07 -5.12
CA THR A 127 -9.81 1.61 -4.89
C THR A 127 -10.80 0.47 -4.82
N VAL A 128 -10.70 -0.48 -5.75
CA VAL A 128 -11.53 -1.68 -5.82
C VAL A 128 -11.30 -2.59 -4.61
N LEU A 129 -10.06 -2.80 -4.19
CA LEU A 129 -9.74 -3.61 -3.01
C LEU A 129 -10.30 -3.00 -1.73
N ASN A 130 -10.16 -1.69 -1.55
CA ASN A 130 -10.74 -0.97 -0.41
C ASN A 130 -12.27 -1.11 -0.41
N ALA A 131 -12.90 -0.95 -1.57
CA ALA A 131 -14.34 -1.16 -1.74
C ALA A 131 -14.76 -2.61 -1.40
N ARG A 132 -14.01 -3.62 -1.86
CA ARG A 132 -14.26 -5.03 -1.51
C ARG A 132 -14.12 -5.30 -0.01
N ALA A 133 -13.20 -4.64 0.67
CA ALA A 133 -13.00 -4.79 2.11
C ALA A 133 -14.19 -4.28 2.93
N LEU A 134 -14.99 -3.36 2.38
CA LEU A 134 -16.17 -2.75 3.02
C LEU A 134 -17.47 -3.53 2.81
N LEU A 135 -17.57 -4.36 1.77
CA LEU A 135 -18.70 -5.26 1.60
C LEU A 135 -18.78 -6.18 2.84
N GLU A 136 -19.94 -6.18 3.52
CA GLU A 136 -20.22 -6.56 4.93
C GLU A 136 -19.61 -7.87 5.48
N SER A 137 -18.91 -8.66 4.67
CA SER A 137 -18.23 -9.90 5.03
C SER A 137 -16.75 -9.96 4.67
N GLY A 138 -16.03 -8.83 4.55
CA GLY A 138 -14.62 -8.78 4.09
C GLY A 138 -13.57 -9.62 4.84
N TYR A 139 -13.96 -10.53 5.72
CA TYR A 139 -13.11 -11.58 6.30
C TYR A 139 -12.60 -12.59 5.26
N GLU A 140 -13.36 -12.87 4.18
CA GLU A 140 -12.82 -13.71 3.09
C GLU A 140 -11.64 -13.01 2.40
N LEU A 141 -11.78 -11.72 2.07
CA LEU A 141 -10.69 -10.92 1.53
C LEU A 141 -9.53 -10.80 2.53
N ALA A 142 -9.83 -10.64 3.83
CA ALA A 142 -8.82 -10.61 4.88
C ALA A 142 -7.98 -11.90 4.92
N HIS A 143 -8.66 -13.05 4.82
CA HIS A 143 -8.03 -14.35 4.77
C HIS A 143 -7.16 -14.52 3.52
N GLU A 144 -7.72 -14.27 2.32
CA GLU A 144 -7.00 -14.36 1.05
C GLU A 144 -5.76 -13.43 1.01
N LEU A 145 -5.89 -12.20 1.52
CA LEU A 145 -4.75 -11.27 1.63
C LEU A 145 -3.70 -11.76 2.63
N THR A 146 -4.12 -12.42 3.72
CA THR A 146 -3.19 -12.99 4.71
C THR A 146 -2.46 -14.21 4.15
N GLU A 147 -3.13 -15.06 3.36
CA GLU A 147 -2.48 -16.15 2.61
C GLU A 147 -1.42 -15.61 1.64
N LEU A 148 -1.76 -14.57 0.86
CA LEU A 148 -0.81 -13.91 -0.04
C LEU A 148 0.40 -13.36 0.73
N ARG A 149 0.15 -12.68 1.85
CA ARG A 149 1.23 -12.21 2.73
C ARG A 149 2.11 -13.36 3.16
N ARG A 150 1.56 -14.46 3.67
CA ARG A 150 2.36 -15.58 4.15
C ARG A 150 3.24 -16.18 3.05
N ILE A 151 2.68 -16.40 1.87
CA ILE A 151 3.40 -16.93 0.70
C ILE A 151 4.59 -16.05 0.34
N VAL A 152 4.41 -14.72 0.31
CA VAL A 152 5.42 -13.80 -0.21
C VAL A 152 6.36 -13.29 0.89
N GLU A 153 5.81 -12.86 2.02
CA GLU A 153 6.52 -12.14 3.08
C GLU A 153 7.54 -13.01 3.82
N ARG A 154 7.35 -14.33 3.84
CA ARG A 154 8.40 -15.27 4.27
C ARG A 154 9.69 -15.05 3.45
N GLY A 155 9.58 -15.00 2.13
CA GLY A 155 10.70 -14.76 1.23
C GLY A 155 11.26 -13.34 1.37
N ILE A 156 10.40 -12.36 1.64
CA ILE A 156 10.80 -10.97 1.89
C ILE A 156 11.63 -10.88 3.16
N ALA A 157 11.21 -11.48 4.27
CA ALA A 157 11.96 -11.48 5.53
C ALA A 157 13.34 -12.14 5.37
N GLU A 158 13.42 -13.25 4.62
CA GLU A 158 14.70 -13.88 4.27
C GLU A 158 15.61 -12.95 3.47
N LEU A 159 15.07 -12.28 2.44
CA LEU A 159 15.85 -11.36 1.61
C LEU A 159 16.29 -10.13 2.40
N ALA A 160 15.41 -9.54 3.20
CA ALA A 160 15.68 -8.42 4.07
C ALA A 160 16.84 -8.74 5.04
N ALA A 161 16.84 -9.91 5.67
CA ALA A 161 17.94 -10.32 6.55
C ALA A 161 19.33 -10.31 5.87
N VAL A 162 19.39 -10.55 4.56
CA VAL A 162 20.65 -10.53 3.79
C VAL A 162 20.99 -9.12 3.28
N ARG A 163 19.98 -8.37 2.85
CA ARG A 163 20.13 -7.14 2.05
C ARG A 163 19.97 -5.84 2.83
N ARG A 164 19.40 -5.88 4.03
CA ARG A 164 19.11 -4.71 4.85
C ARG A 164 20.31 -3.76 5.00
N ALA A 165 20.01 -2.47 4.96
CA ALA A 165 20.89 -1.40 5.43
C ALA A 165 20.65 -1.13 6.93
N ASP A 166 21.36 -0.16 7.51
CA ASP A 166 21.14 0.24 8.91
C ASP A 166 19.86 1.08 9.04
N GLU A 167 19.56 1.92 8.04
CA GLU A 167 18.34 2.73 7.99
C GLU A 167 17.06 1.88 7.93
N ASP A 168 17.14 0.67 7.36
CA ASP A 168 16.03 -0.29 7.36
C ASP A 168 15.73 -0.80 8.78
N LEU A 169 16.77 -1.01 9.60
CA LEU A 169 16.60 -1.42 11.00
C LEU A 169 16.00 -0.29 11.83
N ASP A 170 16.42 0.95 11.59
CA ASP A 170 15.87 2.12 12.29
C ASP A 170 14.36 2.25 12.03
N ARG A 171 13.92 1.99 10.79
CA ARG A 171 12.49 1.97 10.43
C ARG A 171 11.74 0.84 11.12
N MET A 172 12.29 -0.37 11.12
CA MET A 172 11.69 -1.51 11.82
C MET A 172 11.58 -1.26 13.33
N GLU A 173 12.61 -0.68 13.92
CA GLU A 173 12.65 -0.36 15.36
C GLU A 173 11.65 0.73 15.73
N ALA A 174 11.56 1.79 14.91
CA ALA A 174 10.55 2.83 15.08
C ALA A 174 9.13 2.26 14.97
N ALA A 175 8.85 1.43 13.97
CA ALA A 175 7.54 0.80 13.80
C ALA A 175 7.15 -0.08 15.00
N VAL A 176 8.07 -0.90 15.52
CA VAL A 176 7.83 -1.72 16.72
C VAL A 176 7.61 -0.87 17.98
N ALA A 177 8.35 0.23 18.13
CA ALA A 177 8.15 1.16 19.23
C ALA A 177 6.77 1.82 19.16
N THR A 178 6.39 2.34 17.99
CA THR A 178 5.07 2.95 17.76
C THR A 178 3.94 1.95 18.01
N MET A 179 4.06 0.69 17.57
CA MET A 179 3.06 -0.34 17.88
C MET A 179 2.86 -0.52 19.39
N ARG A 180 3.95 -0.57 20.16
CA ARG A 180 3.89 -0.72 21.62
C ARG A 180 3.22 0.48 22.30
N GLU A 181 3.60 1.69 21.90
CA GLU A 181 3.05 2.92 22.46
C GLU A 181 1.56 3.05 22.12
N ALA A 182 1.19 2.80 20.86
CA ALA A 182 -0.20 2.84 20.40
C ALA A 182 -1.06 1.78 21.09
N TRP A 183 -0.54 0.56 21.27
CA TRP A 183 -1.22 -0.49 22.02
C TRP A 183 -1.49 -0.08 23.48
N ALA A 184 -0.48 0.47 24.16
CA ALA A 184 -0.63 0.95 25.53
C ALA A 184 -1.65 2.10 25.64
N ALA A 185 -1.73 2.96 24.62
CA ALA A 185 -2.69 4.06 24.54
C ALA A 185 -4.08 3.64 24.03
N GLN A 186 -4.27 2.37 23.63
CA GLN A 186 -5.48 1.87 22.96
C GLN A 186 -5.83 2.62 21.67
N ASP A 187 -4.81 3.09 20.94
CA ASP A 187 -4.94 3.73 19.63
C ASP A 187 -4.75 2.69 18.51
N LEU A 188 -5.87 2.08 18.08
CA LEU A 188 -5.85 0.99 17.11
C LEU A 188 -5.48 1.43 15.69
N ASP A 189 -5.75 2.69 15.35
CA ASP A 189 -5.46 3.24 14.02
C ASP A 189 -3.95 3.48 13.86
N THR A 190 -3.32 4.05 14.89
CA THR A 190 -1.86 4.21 14.95
C THR A 190 -1.17 2.85 15.02
N PHE A 191 -1.70 1.91 15.80
CA PHE A 191 -1.18 0.53 15.86
C PHE A 191 -1.19 -0.12 14.46
N SER A 192 -2.32 -0.09 13.77
CA SER A 192 -2.49 -0.73 12.46
C SER A 192 -1.62 -0.09 11.38
N SER A 193 -1.41 1.23 11.49
CA SER A 193 -0.50 1.96 10.60
C SER A 193 0.96 1.57 10.84
N ALA A 194 1.39 1.49 12.10
CA ALA A 194 2.75 1.08 12.46
C ALA A 194 3.06 -0.38 12.10
N ASP A 195 2.06 -1.26 12.20
CA ASP A 195 2.14 -2.64 11.70
C ASP A 195 2.40 -2.64 10.18
N VAL A 196 1.71 -1.81 9.40
CA VAL A 196 1.97 -1.65 7.95
C VAL A 196 3.37 -1.11 7.69
N ASP A 197 3.82 -0.13 8.46
CA ASP A 197 5.15 0.47 8.31
C ASP A 197 6.28 -0.54 8.59
N PHE A 198 6.09 -1.48 9.52
CA PHE A 198 7.06 -2.56 9.76
C PHE A 198 7.20 -3.47 8.54
N HIS A 199 6.08 -3.88 7.96
CA HIS A 199 6.06 -4.73 6.77
C HIS A 199 6.62 -4.01 5.53
N ASP A 200 6.31 -2.72 5.36
CA ASP A 200 6.91 -1.87 4.32
C ASP A 200 8.45 -1.75 4.49
N ALA A 201 8.94 -1.61 5.73
CA ALA A 201 10.37 -1.60 6.00
C ALA A 201 11.06 -2.91 5.57
N LEU A 202 10.43 -4.07 5.82
CA LEU A 202 10.93 -5.36 5.32
C LEU A 202 10.92 -5.45 3.79
N LEU A 203 9.85 -5.01 3.15
CA LEU A 203 9.72 -5.00 1.68
C LEU A 203 10.82 -4.15 1.03
N ARG A 204 11.09 -2.96 1.60
CA ARG A 204 12.18 -2.10 1.15
C ARG A 204 13.55 -2.73 1.37
N ALA A 205 13.79 -3.27 2.56
CA ALA A 205 15.04 -3.95 2.91
C ALA A 205 15.32 -5.16 2.00
N ALA A 206 14.29 -5.87 1.55
CA ALA A 206 14.42 -6.97 0.60
C ALA A 206 14.87 -6.51 -0.79
N GLY A 207 14.69 -5.23 -1.14
CA GLY A 207 15.15 -4.64 -2.40
C GLY A 207 14.50 -5.24 -3.64
N ASN A 208 13.27 -5.74 -3.54
CA ASN A 208 12.51 -6.28 -4.67
C ASN A 208 11.39 -5.29 -5.04
N ALA A 209 11.59 -4.53 -6.10
CA ALA A 209 10.65 -3.49 -6.54
C ALA A 209 9.27 -4.05 -6.93
N PHE A 210 9.19 -5.28 -7.45
CA PHE A 210 7.91 -5.90 -7.79
C PHE A 210 7.11 -6.26 -6.54
N ALA A 211 7.76 -6.85 -5.54
CA ALA A 211 7.09 -7.15 -4.27
C ALA A 211 6.64 -5.87 -3.57
N LEU A 212 7.48 -4.83 -3.54
CA LEU A 212 7.13 -3.54 -2.96
C LEU A 212 5.89 -2.93 -3.63
N THR A 213 5.89 -2.86 -4.97
CA THR A 213 4.76 -2.29 -5.73
C THR A 213 3.48 -3.10 -5.55
N LEU A 214 3.59 -4.44 -5.51
CA LEU A 214 2.46 -5.33 -5.26
C LEU A 214 1.82 -5.03 -3.90
N PHE A 215 2.62 -4.94 -2.83
CA PHE A 215 2.06 -4.69 -1.50
C PHE A 215 1.52 -3.27 -1.32
N HIS A 216 2.17 -2.26 -1.92
CA HIS A 216 1.63 -0.89 -1.94
C HIS A 216 0.25 -0.79 -2.61
N SER A 217 -0.04 -1.65 -3.59
CA SER A 217 -1.37 -1.69 -4.22
C SER A 217 -2.47 -2.19 -3.27
N VAL A 218 -2.10 -2.92 -2.21
CA VAL A 218 -3.05 -3.52 -1.25
C VAL A 218 -2.98 -2.91 0.16
N ASP A 219 -2.13 -1.89 0.39
CA ASP A 219 -1.89 -1.29 1.72
C ASP A 219 -3.17 -0.82 2.41
N GLY A 220 -4.08 -0.17 1.67
CA GLY A 220 -5.36 0.30 2.21
C GLY A 220 -6.23 -0.84 2.74
N ALA A 221 -6.33 -1.93 1.97
CA ALA A 221 -7.06 -3.12 2.37
C ALA A 221 -6.38 -3.80 3.57
N LEU A 222 -5.05 -3.88 3.58
CA LEU A 222 -4.30 -4.44 4.72
C LEU A 222 -4.49 -3.64 6.00
N ARG A 223 -4.50 -2.30 5.96
CA ARG A 223 -4.81 -1.45 7.12
C ARG A 223 -6.20 -1.77 7.67
N SER A 224 -7.20 -1.85 6.80
CA SER A 224 -8.58 -2.18 7.18
C SER A 224 -8.71 -3.57 7.81
N VAL A 225 -8.00 -4.56 7.27
CA VAL A 225 -7.96 -5.93 7.80
C VAL A 225 -7.28 -5.97 9.18
N ARG A 226 -6.10 -5.37 9.31
CA ARG A 226 -5.32 -5.35 10.56
C ARG A 226 -6.08 -4.66 11.69
N ARG A 227 -6.72 -3.52 11.42
CA ARG A 227 -7.55 -2.80 12.39
C ARG A 227 -8.66 -3.68 12.95
N ARG A 228 -9.41 -4.36 12.08
CA ARG A 228 -10.49 -5.29 12.48
C ARG A 228 -9.96 -6.46 13.31
N THR A 229 -8.87 -7.09 12.85
CA THR A 229 -8.28 -8.24 13.54
C THR A 229 -7.84 -7.90 14.97
N VAL A 230 -7.23 -6.73 15.16
CA VAL A 230 -6.77 -6.26 16.48
C VAL A 230 -7.94 -5.86 17.37
N GLU A 231 -8.96 -5.20 16.81
CA GLU A 231 -10.19 -4.83 17.51
C GLU A 231 -10.92 -6.06 18.06
N GLU A 232 -10.88 -7.18 17.35
CA GLU A 232 -11.53 -8.43 17.73
C GLU A 232 -10.67 -9.36 18.62
N ASN A 233 -9.35 -9.18 18.66
CA ASN A 233 -8.46 -10.08 19.40
C ASN A 233 -7.20 -9.39 19.95
N ALA A 234 -7.28 -8.97 21.22
CA ALA A 234 -6.19 -8.32 21.94
C ALA A 234 -4.93 -9.20 22.11
N GLU A 235 -5.10 -10.51 22.37
CA GLU A 235 -3.98 -11.43 22.53
C GLU A 235 -3.19 -11.61 21.23
N LEU A 236 -3.88 -11.54 20.09
CA LEU A 236 -3.24 -11.57 18.77
C LEU A 236 -2.40 -10.30 18.53
N ALA A 237 -2.86 -9.14 18.99
CA ALA A 237 -2.11 -7.88 18.88
C ALA A 237 -0.82 -7.90 19.69
N GLU A 238 -0.87 -8.39 20.94
CA GLU A 238 0.32 -8.52 21.80
C GLU A 238 1.34 -9.49 21.20
N ARG A 239 0.87 -10.65 20.71
CA ARG A 239 1.74 -11.62 20.02
C ARG A 239 2.33 -11.04 18.74
N ALA A 240 1.57 -10.25 17.98
CA ALA A 240 2.09 -9.57 16.79
C ALA A 240 3.28 -8.68 17.14
N ILE A 241 3.19 -7.83 18.16
CA ILE A 241 4.32 -7.00 18.63
C ILE A 241 5.56 -7.87 18.91
N ASP A 242 5.38 -8.99 19.62
CA ASP A 242 6.47 -9.91 19.95
C ASP A 242 7.09 -10.56 18.71
N TYR A 243 6.28 -10.97 17.75
CA TYR A 243 6.76 -11.52 16.48
C TYR A 243 7.54 -10.49 15.68
N HIS A 244 7.03 -9.26 15.53
CA HIS A 244 7.75 -8.17 14.86
C HIS A 244 9.12 -7.91 15.50
N ALA A 245 9.21 -7.89 16.83
CA ALA A 245 10.48 -7.75 17.54
C ALA A 245 11.43 -8.93 17.29
N LYS A 246 10.93 -10.18 17.28
CA LYS A 246 11.72 -11.39 16.97
C LYS A 246 12.24 -11.37 15.52
N ILE A 247 11.39 -11.02 14.56
CA ILE A 247 11.72 -10.91 13.13
C ILE A 247 12.80 -9.84 12.93
N MET A 248 12.60 -8.64 13.47
CA MET A 248 13.60 -7.56 13.44
C MET A 248 14.95 -8.03 14.01
N SER A 249 14.92 -8.75 15.15
CA SER A 249 16.13 -9.30 15.78
C SER A 249 16.85 -10.30 14.87
N ALA A 250 16.11 -11.16 14.16
CA ALA A 250 16.67 -12.10 13.20
C ALA A 250 17.26 -11.38 11.98
N VAL A 251 16.57 -10.36 11.43
CA VAL A 251 17.04 -9.52 10.33
C VAL A 251 18.32 -8.76 10.73
N ARG A 252 18.35 -8.16 11.93
CA ARG A 252 19.52 -7.47 12.49
C ARG A 252 20.75 -8.36 12.55
N ARG A 253 20.58 -9.60 13.02
CA ARG A 253 21.65 -10.63 13.08
C ARG A 253 21.92 -11.32 11.74
N LYS A 254 21.25 -10.92 10.66
CA LYS A 254 21.34 -11.55 9.33
C LYS A 254 21.02 -13.05 9.32
N ALA A 255 20.17 -13.49 10.25
CA ALA A 255 19.75 -14.88 10.40
C ALA A 255 18.64 -15.22 9.38
N ARG A 256 19.01 -15.28 8.10
CA ARG A 256 18.08 -15.44 6.96
C ARG A 256 16.94 -16.44 7.22
N ARG A 257 17.29 -17.71 7.48
CA ARG A 257 16.29 -18.77 7.66
C ARG A 257 15.37 -18.50 8.85
N SER A 258 15.93 -18.01 9.97
CA SER A 258 15.13 -17.68 11.16
C SER A 258 14.17 -16.52 10.89
N ALA A 259 14.58 -15.50 10.14
CA ALA A 259 13.68 -14.40 9.78
C ALA A 259 12.48 -14.88 8.97
N GLY A 260 12.71 -15.77 7.99
CA GLY A 260 11.62 -16.39 7.21
C GLY A 260 10.68 -17.26 8.06
N VAL A 261 11.22 -18.11 8.94
CA VAL A 261 10.41 -18.97 9.82
C VAL A 261 9.55 -18.14 10.78
N LEU A 262 10.14 -17.12 11.42
CA LEU A 262 9.39 -16.25 12.33
C LEU A 262 8.29 -15.46 11.63
N MET A 263 8.52 -15.03 10.37
CA MET A 263 7.48 -14.38 9.56
C MET A 263 6.36 -15.36 9.18
N ASP A 264 6.70 -16.59 8.83
CA ASP A 264 5.71 -17.63 8.53
C ASP A 264 4.83 -17.95 9.75
N GLU A 265 5.44 -18.11 10.93
CA GLU A 265 4.73 -18.33 12.19
C GLU A 265 3.82 -17.15 12.54
N HIS A 266 4.32 -15.91 12.44
CA HIS A 266 3.54 -14.71 12.69
C HIS A 266 2.29 -14.63 11.81
N LEU A 267 2.45 -14.89 10.52
CA LEU A 267 1.35 -14.80 9.56
C LEU A 267 0.41 -16.00 9.67
N GLN A 268 0.88 -17.19 10.04
CA GLN A 268 0.03 -18.36 10.32
C GLN A 268 -0.96 -18.06 11.46
N GLU A 269 -0.52 -17.43 12.56
CA GLU A 269 -1.45 -17.09 13.66
C GLU A 269 -2.56 -16.13 13.20
N THR A 270 -2.22 -15.20 12.33
CA THR A 270 -3.18 -14.24 11.75
C THR A 270 -4.09 -14.92 10.73
N GLU A 271 -3.54 -15.85 9.94
CA GLU A 271 -4.27 -16.64 8.94
C GLU A 271 -5.31 -17.53 9.61
N ASP A 272 -4.96 -18.24 10.68
CA ASP A 272 -5.87 -19.10 11.43
C ASP A 272 -7.06 -18.31 11.99
N PHE A 273 -6.78 -17.10 12.52
CA PHE A 273 -7.81 -16.23 13.04
C PHE A 273 -8.74 -15.69 11.95
N THR A 274 -8.18 -15.17 10.85
CA THR A 274 -8.96 -14.65 9.72
C THR A 274 -9.76 -15.76 9.02
N ALA A 275 -9.23 -16.98 8.93
CA ALA A 275 -9.94 -18.16 8.44
C ALA A 275 -11.16 -18.49 9.31
N ALA A 276 -11.01 -18.46 10.63
CA ALA A 276 -12.11 -18.71 11.56
C ALA A 276 -13.23 -17.66 11.42
N LEU A 277 -12.87 -16.38 11.27
CA LEU A 277 -13.82 -15.30 11.05
C LEU A 277 -14.53 -15.42 9.70
N ALA A 278 -13.81 -15.73 8.63
CA ALA A 278 -14.37 -15.97 7.31
C ALA A 278 -15.39 -17.13 7.34
N ALA A 279 -15.04 -18.25 7.99
CA ALA A 279 -15.94 -19.39 8.13
C ALA A 279 -17.21 -19.04 8.92
N ALA A 280 -17.07 -18.29 10.02
CA ALA A 280 -18.21 -17.85 10.85
C ALA A 280 -19.14 -16.91 10.07
N SER A 281 -18.57 -15.94 9.34
CA SER A 281 -19.30 -14.99 8.49
C SER A 281 -20.07 -15.69 7.37
N SER A 282 -19.43 -16.62 6.66
CA SER A 282 -20.08 -17.44 5.62
C SER A 282 -21.25 -18.25 6.17
N ALA A 283 -21.07 -18.89 7.33
CA ALA A 283 -22.14 -19.65 7.98
C ALA A 283 -23.32 -18.76 8.42
N ALA A 284 -23.07 -17.55 8.91
CA ALA A 284 -24.11 -16.60 9.27
C ALA A 284 -24.93 -16.14 8.05
N ARG A 285 -24.27 -15.86 6.92
CA ARG A 285 -24.93 -15.50 5.65
C ARG A 285 -25.81 -16.63 5.12
N ALA A 286 -25.34 -17.87 5.16
CA ALA A 286 -26.13 -19.03 4.75
C ALA A 286 -27.43 -19.15 5.57
N ARG A 287 -27.35 -18.98 6.89
CA ARG A 287 -28.53 -19.02 7.79
C ARG A 287 -29.52 -17.89 7.47
N ALA A 288 -29.02 -16.66 7.28
CA ALA A 288 -29.88 -15.51 6.96
C ALA A 288 -30.62 -15.70 5.62
N ALA A 289 -29.95 -16.26 4.61
CA ALA A 289 -30.55 -16.56 3.31
C ALA A 289 -31.64 -17.65 3.41
N GLU A 290 -31.42 -18.68 4.23
CA GLU A 290 -32.42 -19.73 4.51
C GLU A 290 -33.66 -19.16 5.21
N ASP A 291 -33.47 -18.27 6.19
CA ASP A 291 -34.56 -17.63 6.94
C ASP A 291 -35.40 -16.68 6.05
N ASP A 292 -34.75 -15.88 5.19
CA ASP A 292 -35.44 -15.04 4.21
C ASP A 292 -36.22 -15.89 3.19
N ALA A 293 -35.61 -16.95 2.66
CA ALA A 293 -36.29 -17.88 1.76
C ALA A 293 -37.50 -18.56 2.42
N ARG A 294 -37.40 -18.90 3.71
CA ARG A 294 -38.49 -19.48 4.49
C ARG A 294 -39.62 -18.48 4.74
N THR A 295 -39.27 -17.22 4.99
CA THR A 295 -40.23 -16.13 5.19
C THR A 295 -41.00 -15.82 3.91
N ARG A 296 -40.31 -15.74 2.76
CA ARG A 296 -40.93 -15.53 1.44
C ARG A 296 -41.83 -16.68 0.99
N ARG A 297 -41.58 -17.92 1.44
CA ARG A 297 -42.45 -19.09 1.16
C ARG A 297 -43.70 -19.14 2.02
N ARG A 298 -43.76 -18.36 3.11
CA ARG A 298 -44.89 -18.31 4.05
C ARG A 298 -45.83 -17.12 3.82
N ALA A 299 -45.38 -16.11 3.08
CA ALA A 299 -46.16 -14.95 2.64
C ALA A 299 -46.86 -15.25 1.30
#